data_AF-A0A3M1ERT5-F1
#
_entry.id   AF-A0A3M1ERT5-F1
#
_cell.length_a   1.000
_cell.length_b   1.000
_cell.length_c   1.000
_cell.angle_alpha   90.00
_cell.angle_beta   90.00
_cell.angle_gamma   90.00
#
_symmetry.space_group_name_H-M   'P 1'
#
loop_
_entity.id
_entity.type
_entity.pdbx_description
1 polymer ?
#
loop_
_entity_poly.entity_id
_entity_poly.type
_entity_poly.pdbx_seq_one_letter_code
_entity_poly.pdbx_strand_id
1 'polypeptide(L)' 'MDDVVLAYNYDEFVDEKFERWMRFDESPPLGQPAPDFPLTDLDGRTVHLSEVWHEAAYTVVEFGSLT' A
#
# COMPACT_ATOMS: atom_id res chain seq x y z
N MET A 1 22.01 3.83 -9.25
CA MET A 1 20.60 3.58 -8.94
C MET A 1 20.56 2.20 -8.33
N ASP A 2 20.01 2.05 -7.12
CA ASP A 2 20.04 0.77 -6.41
C ASP A 2 19.35 -0.34 -7.21
N ASP A 3 19.99 -1.50 -7.33
CA ASP A 3 19.47 -2.67 -8.06
C ASP A 3 18.06 -3.09 -7.58
N VAL A 4 17.75 -2.81 -6.31
CA VAL A 4 16.45 -3.07 -5.69
C VAL A 4 15.33 -2.20 -6.29
N VAL A 5 15.61 -0.93 -6.59
CA VAL A 5 14.63 0.00 -7.15
C VAL A 5 14.27 -0.40 -8.58
N LEU A 6 15.28 -0.80 -9.37
CA LEU A 6 15.06 -1.31 -10.73
C LEU A 6 14.25 -2.61 -10.74
N ALA A 7 14.39 -3.44 -9.71
CA ALA A 7 13.65 -4.69 -9.55
C ALA A 7 12.21 -4.50 -9.05
N TYR A 8 11.90 -3.36 -8.41
CA TYR A 8 10.57 -3.01 -7.92
C TYR A 8 9.70 -2.37 -9.00
N ASN A 9 10.27 -1.53 -9.87
CA ASN A 9 9.57 -0.95 -11.02
C ASN A 9 9.51 -1.96 -12.18
N TYR A 10 8.73 -3.04 -12.00
CA TYR A 10 8.49 -3.99 -13.07
C TYR A 10 7.52 -3.41 -14.11
N ASP A 11 7.85 -3.61 -15.38
CA ASP A 11 7.08 -3.17 -16.56
C ASP A 11 5.84 -4.03 -16.84
N GLU A 12 5.76 -5.22 -16.24
CA GLU A 12 4.70 -6.20 -16.46
C GLU A 12 4.36 -6.94 -15.18
N PHE A 13 3.07 -7.19 -14.95
CA PHE A 13 2.57 -7.92 -13.79
C PHE A 13 2.62 -9.44 -14.05
N VAL A 14 3.81 -10.03 -13.86
CA VAL A 14 4.05 -11.49 -13.94
C VAL A 14 4.60 -12.00 -12.61
N ASP A 15 4.25 -13.23 -12.24
CA ASP A 15 4.51 -13.84 -10.93
C ASP A 15 5.98 -13.66 -10.50
N GLU A 16 6.93 -13.90 -11.40
CA GLU A 16 8.37 -13.80 -11.11
C GLU A 16 8.83 -12.40 -10.70
N LYS A 17 8.11 -11.35 -11.13
CA LYS A 17 8.45 -9.95 -10.87
C LYS A 17 7.85 -9.44 -9.55
N PHE A 18 6.62 -9.86 -9.20
CA PHE A 18 5.94 -9.36 -8.01
C PHE A 18 5.96 -10.30 -6.79
N GLU A 19 6.03 -11.62 -6.96
CA GLU A 19 5.91 -12.58 -5.84
C GLU A 19 6.98 -12.35 -4.76
N ARG A 20 8.21 -11.99 -5.17
CA ARG A 20 9.31 -11.67 -4.24
C ARG A 20 9.03 -10.48 -3.32
N TRP A 21 8.12 -9.59 -3.71
CA TRP A 21 7.74 -8.39 -2.97
C TRP A 21 6.44 -8.59 -2.19
N MET A 22 5.55 -9.45 -2.70
CA MET A 22 4.22 -9.64 -2.17
C MET A 22 4.19 -10.75 -1.12
N ARG A 23 3.95 -10.36 0.14
CA ARG A 23 3.76 -11.30 1.27
C ARG A 23 2.26 -11.56 1.46
N PHE A 24 1.61 -12.15 0.46
CA PHE A 24 0.15 -12.33 0.47
C PHE A 24 -0.34 -13.11 1.70
N ASP A 25 0.43 -14.09 2.16
CA ASP A 25 0.12 -14.88 3.36
C ASP A 25 0.10 -14.06 4.66
N GLU A 26 0.67 -12.85 4.65
CA GLU A 26 0.68 -11.91 5.77
C GLU A 26 -0.38 -10.81 5.63
N SER A 27 -1.21 -10.88 4.59
CA SER A 27 -2.28 -9.91 4.40
C SER A 27 -3.30 -9.98 5.54
N PRO A 28 -3.82 -8.82 6.00
CA PRO A 28 -4.89 -8.81 6.98
C PRO A 28 -6.10 -9.63 6.49
N PRO A 29 -6.68 -10.49 7.34
CA PRO A 29 -7.85 -11.28 6.94
C PRO A 29 -9.08 -10.39 6.76
N LEU A 30 -9.96 -10.81 5.86
CA LEU A 30 -11.23 -10.12 5.63
C LEU A 30 -12.14 -10.15 6.87
N GLY A 31 -12.93 -9.08 7.04
CA GLY A 31 -13.88 -8.95 8.15
C GLY A 31 -13.25 -8.54 9.48
N GLN A 32 -11.93 -8.45 9.57
CA GLN A 32 -11.25 -7.79 10.68
C GLN A 32 -11.10 -6.29 10.40
N PRO A 33 -10.97 -5.44 11.43
CA PRO A 33 -10.55 -4.05 11.25
C PRO A 33 -9.26 -3.98 10.44
N ALA A 34 -9.21 -3.07 9.47
CA ALA A 34 -7.99 -2.81 8.73
C ALA A 34 -6.89 -2.28 9.67
N PRO A 35 -5.60 -2.54 9.39
CA PRO A 35 -4.52 -2.01 10.19
C PRO A 35 -4.48 -0.48 10.07
N ASP A 36 -4.24 0.19 11.19
CA ASP A 36 -3.98 1.63 11.20
C ASP A 36 -2.49 1.88 10.97
N PHE A 37 -2.18 2.88 10.13
CA PHE A 37 -0.81 3.26 9.80
C PHE A 37 -0.73 4.75 9.42
N PRO A 38 0.45 5.38 9.62
CA PRO A 38 0.64 6.76 9.24
C PRO A 38 0.72 6.91 7.71
N LEU A 39 0.10 7.97 7.23
CA LEU A 39 0.06 8.46 5.85
C LEU A 39 0.60 9.89 5.84
N THR A 40 0.94 10.37 4.65
CA THR A 40 1.24 11.78 4.42
C THR A 40 0.17 12.36 3.51
N ASP A 41 -0.50 13.42 3.96
CA ASP A 41 -1.48 14.14 3.13
C ASP A 41 -0.79 15.03 2.08
N LEU A 42 -1.60 15.68 1.23
CA LEU A 42 -1.10 16.56 0.18
C LEU A 42 -0.44 17.85 0.71
N ASP A 43 -0.69 18.21 1.98
CA ASP A 43 -0.08 19.35 2.66
C ASP A 43 1.21 18.95 3.40
N GLY A 44 1.62 17.68 3.31
CA GLY A 44 2.81 17.15 3.98
C GLY A 44 2.63 16.84 5.45
N ARG A 45 1.39 16.79 5.96
CA ARG A 45 1.10 16.42 7.35
C ARG A 45 1.00 14.92 7.49
N THR A 46 1.38 14.42 8.65
CA THR A 46 1.10 13.04 9.04
C THR A 46 -0.35 12.92 9.46
N VAL A 47 -1.07 11.98 8.87
CA VAL A 47 -2.43 11.57 9.25
C VAL A 47 -2.47 10.05 9.40
N HIS A 48 -3.36 9.50 10.21
CA HIS A 48 -3.56 8.06 10.30
C HIS A 48 -4.69 7.59 9.38
N LEU A 49 -4.60 6.36 8.84
CA LEU A 49 -5.68 5.79 8.02
C LEU A 49 -7.01 5.77 8.77
N SER A 50 -6.97 5.57 10.09
CA SER A 50 -8.16 5.60 10.94
C SER A 50 -8.88 6.93 10.95
N GLU A 51 -8.15 8.04 10.90
CA GLU A 51 -8.74 9.38 10.76
C GLU A 51 -9.53 9.48 9.45
N VAL A 52 -8.96 8.96 8.36
CA VAL A 52 -9.59 9.00 7.01
C VAL A 52 -10.87 8.17 6.97
N TRP A 53 -10.88 6.94 7.48
CA TRP A 53 -12.09 6.11 7.40
C TRP A 53 -13.19 6.52 8.38
N HIS A 54 -12.88 7.36 9.38
CA HIS A 54 -13.91 7.88 10.29
C HIS A 54 -14.76 8.97 9.63
N GLU A 55 -14.29 9.58 8.54
CA GLU A 55 -14.99 10.66 7.82
C GLU A 55 -15.98 10.15 6.77
N ALA A 56 -15.94 8.87 6.40
CA ALA A 56 -16.75 8.30 5.33
C ALA A 56 -17.40 6.97 5.74
N ALA A 57 -18.55 6.65 5.14
CA ALA A 57 -19.19 5.35 5.34
C ALA A 57 -18.37 4.18 4.76
N TYR A 58 -17.57 4.45 3.73
CA TYR A 58 -16.68 3.51 3.08
C TYR A 58 -15.39 4.22 2.65
N THR A 59 -14.28 3.51 2.77
CA THR A 59 -12.96 3.97 2.32
C THR A 59 -12.35 2.91 1.41
N VAL A 60 -11.92 3.33 0.22
CA VAL A 60 -11.17 2.50 -0.73
C VAL A 60 -9.75 3.02 -0.77
N VAL A 61 -8.77 2.14 -0.58
CA VAL A 61 -7.35 2.48 -0.58
C VAL A 61 -6.69 1.86 -1.81
N GLU A 62 -5.98 2.69 -2.58
CA GLU A 62 -5.16 2.27 -3.72
C GLU A 62 -3.68 2.51 -3.36
N PHE A 63 -2.86 1.48 -3.50
CA PHE A 63 -1.41 1.59 -3.35
C PHE A 63 -0.78 1.63 -4.73
N GLY A 64 0.12 2.59 -4.95
CA GLY A 64 0.88 2.74 -6.18
C GLY A 64 2.26 3.32 -5.92
N SER A 65 3.15 3.15 -6.89
CA SER A 65 4.49 3.74 -6.90
C SER A 65 4.69 4.58 -8.15
N LEU A 66 5.64 5.52 -8.08
CA LEU A 66 6.11 6.22 -9.27
C LEU A 66 6.92 5.22 -10.12
N THR A 67 6.46 4.99 -11.35
CA THR A 67 7.21 4.24 -12.38
C THR A 67 8.30 5.10 -12.98
#